data_AF-A0A2V6CHR0-F1
#
_entry.id   AF-A0A2V6CHR0-F1
#
_cell.length_a   1.000
_cell.length_b   1.000
_cell.length_c   1.000
_cell.angle_alpha   90.00
_cell.angle_beta   90.00
_cell.angle_gamma   90.00
#
_symmetry.space_group_name_H-M   'P 1'
#
loop_
_entity.id
_entity.type
_entity.pdbx_description
1 polymer ?
#
loop_
_entity_poly.entity_id
_entity_poly.type
_entity_poly.pdbx_seq_one_letter_code
_entity_poly.pdbx_strand_id
1 'polypeptide(L)'
;MLKGRVKGVYLRGNTYWFAKQVNGRRSFVSLETDDYVAAVQRAREIRDAPELQPAQSFRAEVERFLKHKYETNRYSKMSAESKRSCLNLFAD
;
A
#
# COMPACT_ATOMS: atom_id res chain seq x y z
N MET A 1 22.30 19.91 -16.01
CA MET A 1 21.27 19.44 -15.04
C MET A 1 20.18 20.50 -14.95
N LEU A 2 18.96 20.21 -15.37
CA LEU A 2 17.83 21.17 -15.32
C LEU A 2 17.40 21.38 -13.86
N LYS A 3 17.83 22.48 -13.25
CA LYS A 3 17.37 22.99 -11.96
C LYS A 3 15.85 23.21 -12.05
N GLY A 4 15.05 22.42 -11.32
CA GLY A 4 13.60 22.62 -11.22
C GLY A 4 12.74 21.38 -11.43
N ARG A 5 13.30 20.27 -11.96
CA ARG A 5 12.51 19.04 -12.09
C ARG A 5 12.33 18.33 -10.76
N VAL A 6 11.09 18.07 -10.37
CA VAL A 6 10.75 17.21 -9.23
C VAL A 6 11.29 15.80 -9.49
N LYS A 7 12.15 15.31 -8.60
CA LYS A 7 12.73 13.96 -8.69
C LYS A 7 11.61 12.92 -8.68
N GLY A 8 11.70 11.95 -9.58
CA GLY A 8 10.75 10.84 -9.66
C GLY A 8 9.53 11.10 -10.54
N VAL A 9 9.30 12.32 -11.04
CA VAL A 9 8.25 12.60 -12.03
C VAL A 9 8.82 12.48 -13.44
N TYR A 10 8.20 11.67 -14.30
CA TYR A 10 8.63 11.47 -15.68
C TYR A 10 7.44 11.22 -16.61
N LEU A 11 7.55 11.67 -17.87
CA LEU A 11 6.52 11.47 -18.89
C LEU A 11 6.71 10.11 -19.55
N ARG A 12 5.62 9.36 -19.72
CA ARG A 12 5.58 8.12 -20.51
C ARG A 12 4.32 8.15 -21.38
N GLY A 13 4.52 8.21 -22.70
CA GLY A 13 3.41 8.52 -23.61
C GLY A 13 2.87 9.93 -23.34
N ASN A 14 1.56 10.06 -23.19
CA ASN A 14 0.89 11.33 -22.86
C ASN A 14 0.46 11.40 -21.38
N THR A 15 1.23 10.79 -20.47
CA THR A 15 0.89 10.77 -19.05
C THR A 15 2.14 10.82 -18.19
N TYR A 16 2.15 11.72 -17.20
CA TYR A 16 3.18 11.77 -16.19
C TYR A 16 3.01 10.65 -15.17
N TRP A 17 4.14 10.11 -14.71
CA TRP A 17 4.23 9.06 -13.71
C TRP A 17 5.11 9.53 -12.56
N PHE A 18 4.76 9.11 -11.35
CA PHE A 18 5.55 9.36 -10.16
C PHE A 18 6.16 8.07 -9.62
N ALA A 19 7.49 8.02 -9.56
CA ALA A 19 8.24 6.97 -8.91
C ALA A 19 8.31 7.24 -7.41
N LYS A 20 7.70 6.37 -6.61
CA LYS A 20 7.80 6.39 -5.15
C LYS A 20 8.48 5.12 -4.63
N GLN A 21 9.12 5.22 -3.48
CA GLN A 21 9.69 4.06 -2.79
C GLN A 21 8.78 3.68 -1.63
N VAL A 22 8.34 2.42 -1.62
CA VAL A 22 7.48 1.84 -0.59
C VAL A 22 8.17 0.56 -0.11
N ASN A 23 8.50 0.48 1.18
CA ASN A 23 9.15 -0.70 1.78
C ASN A 23 10.40 -1.18 1.02
N GLY A 24 11.24 -0.24 0.57
CA GLY A 24 12.45 -0.54 -0.20
C GLY A 24 12.20 -0.98 -1.65
N ARG A 25 10.94 -1.10 -2.09
CA ARG A 25 10.57 -1.38 -3.47
C ARG A 25 10.15 -0.10 -4.18
N ARG A 26 10.56 0.04 -5.43
CA ARG A 26 10.15 1.16 -6.29
C ARG A 26 8.80 0.82 -6.92
N SER A 27 7.80 1.67 -6.70
CA SER A 27 6.50 1.60 -7.36
C SER A 27 6.27 2.87 -8.20
N PHE A 28 5.40 2.75 -9.19
CA PHE A 28 5.11 3.82 -10.12
C PHE A 28 3.61 4.06 -10.12
N VAL A 29 3.23 5.32 -9.94
CA VAL A 29 1.83 5.75 -9.89
C VAL A 29 1.57 6.66 -11.08
N SER A 30 0.50 6.40 -11.82
CA SER A 30 0.04 7.33 -12.86
C SER A 30 -0.39 8.63 -12.20
N LEU A 31 0.06 9.76 -12.74
CA LEU A 31 -0.42 11.08 -12.34
C LEU A 31 -1.56 11.55 -13.23
N GLU A 32 -2.02 10.74 -14.19
CA GLU A 32 -3.23 10.96 -15.02
C GLU A 32 -3.33 12.37 -15.65
N THR A 33 -2.18 12.91 -16.06
CA THR A 33 -2.09 14.23 -16.68
C THR A 33 -0.86 14.30 -17.58
N ASP A 34 -0.94 15.08 -18.65
CA ASP A 34 0.15 15.49 -19.52
C ASP A 34 0.64 16.92 -19.23
N ASP A 35 0.01 17.63 -18.27
CA ASP A 35 0.48 18.91 -17.75
C ASP A 35 1.48 18.69 -16.61
N TYR A 36 2.67 19.27 -16.78
CA TYR A 36 3.75 19.16 -15.80
C TYR A 36 3.40 19.80 -14.46
N VAL A 37 2.68 20.93 -14.46
CA VAL A 37 2.34 21.65 -13.23
C VAL A 37 1.35 20.83 -12.41
N ALA A 38 0.29 20.34 -13.06
CA ALA A 38 -0.65 19.39 -12.44
C ALA A 38 0.05 18.11 -11.94
N ALA A 39 0.99 17.56 -12.71
CA ALA A 39 1.77 16.38 -12.31
C ALA A 39 2.58 16.63 -11.02
N VAL A 40 3.24 17.78 -10.92
CA VAL A 40 4.00 18.16 -9.71
C VAL A 40 3.09 18.28 -8.51
N GLN A 41 1.91 18.90 -8.66
CA GLN A 41 0.96 19.06 -7.58
C GLN A 41 0.44 17.70 -7.07
N ARG A 42 0.02 16.81 -7.97
CA ARG A 42 -0.41 15.44 -7.62
C ARG A 42 0.70 14.61 -6.99
N ALA A 43 1.94 14.73 -7.47
CA ALA A 43 3.09 14.05 -6.87
C ALA A 43 3.38 14.55 -5.44
N ARG A 44 3.17 15.84 -5.16
CA ARG A 44 3.27 16.40 -3.80
C ARG A 44 2.18 15.84 -2.90
N GLU A 45 0.94 15.80 -3.37
CA GLU A 45 -0.19 15.20 -2.65
C GLU A 45 0.09 13.74 -2.29
N ILE A 46 0.55 12.92 -3.24
CA ILE A 46 0.90 11.50 -2.98
C ILE A 46 2.07 11.36 -1.99
N ARG A 47 3.00 12.30 -1.97
CA ARG A 47 4.14 12.29 -1.05
C ARG A 47 3.73 12.73 0.36
N ASP A 48 2.89 13.74 0.44
CA ASP A 48 2.52 14.43 1.69
C ASP A 48 1.28 13.77 2.34
N ALA A 49 0.52 12.97 1.58
CA ALA A 49 -0.52 12.06 2.06
C ALA A 49 0.01 10.62 2.08
N PRO A 50 0.63 10.16 3.18
CA PRO A 50 0.90 8.74 3.41
C PRO A 50 -0.42 8.01 3.71
N GLU A 51 -1.40 8.07 2.80
CA GLU A 51 -2.66 7.36 2.99
C GLU A 51 -2.43 5.84 2.82
N LEU A 52 -2.53 5.17 3.98
CA LEU A 52 -2.76 3.75 4.22
C LEU A 52 -1.98 2.84 3.28
N GLN A 53 -0.67 2.73 3.53
CA GLN A 53 0.03 1.54 3.07
C GLN A 53 -0.71 0.31 3.67
N PRO A 54 -1.14 -0.69 2.87
CA PRO A 54 -1.16 -2.05 3.37
C PRO A 54 0.32 -2.49 3.44
N ALA A 55 1.11 -1.89 4.34
CA ALA A 55 2.55 -2.14 4.39
C ALA A 55 2.93 -3.34 5.24
N GLN A 56 1.98 -3.94 5.93
CA GLN A 56 2.21 -5.16 6.66
C GLN A 56 1.05 -6.08 6.34
N SER A 57 1.37 -7.24 5.75
CA SER A 57 0.43 -8.34 5.71
C SER A 57 -0.08 -8.54 7.13
N PHE A 58 -1.38 -8.36 7.34
CA PHE A 58 -1.99 -8.51 8.66
C PHE A 58 -2.07 -9.98 9.10
N ARG A 59 -1.42 -10.89 8.39
CA ARG A 59 -1.32 -12.32 8.72
C ARG A 59 -0.80 -12.54 10.13
N ALA A 60 0.19 -11.75 10.57
CA ALA A 60 0.75 -11.87 11.92
C ALA A 60 -0.29 -11.48 12.99
N GLU A 61 -1.06 -10.42 12.76
CA GLU A 61 -2.16 -10.01 13.63
C GLU A 61 -3.32 -11.01 13.60
N VAL A 62 -3.66 -11.57 12.43
CA VAL A 62 -4.68 -12.62 12.28
C VAL A 62 -4.29 -13.86 13.09
N GLU A 63 -3.05 -14.33 12.99
CA GLU A 63 -2.57 -15.46 13.79
C GLU A 63 -2.59 -15.14 15.29
N ARG A 64 -2.16 -13.95 15.70
CA ARG A 64 -2.20 -13.53 17.12
C ARG A 64 -3.62 -13.46 17.64
N PHE A 65 -4.56 -12.94 16.85
CA PHE A 65 -5.98 -12.86 17.18
C PHE A 65 -6.60 -14.26 17.33
N LEU A 66 -6.37 -15.15 16.37
CA LEU A 66 -6.92 -16.50 16.39
C LEU A 66 -6.35 -17.31 17.56
N LYS A 67 -5.04 -17.19 17.83
CA LYS A 67 -4.40 -17.80 19.00
C LYS A 67 -5.05 -17.33 20.30
N HIS A 68 -5.23 -16.03 20.48
CA HIS A 68 -5.89 -15.48 21.66
C HIS A 68 -7.34 -15.98 21.81
N LYS A 69 -8.11 -16.07 20.73
CA LYS A 69 -9.50 -16.58 20.77
C LYS A 69 -9.57 -18.08 21.06
N TYR A 70 -8.59 -18.84 20.63
CA TYR A 70 -8.47 -20.26 20.96
C TYR A 70 -8.09 -20.46 22.43
N GLU A 71 -7.06 -19.76 22.92
CA GLU A 71 -6.59 -19.83 24.32
C GLU A 71 -7.66 -19.37 25.33
N THR A 72 -8.54 -18.47 24.94
CA THR A 72 -9.67 -18.01 25.77
C THR A 72 -10.93 -18.87 25.62
N ASN A 73 -10.84 -20.06 25.02
CA ASN A 73 -11.95 -20.99 24.75
C ASN A 73 -13.15 -20.38 24.00
N ARG A 74 -12.93 -19.27 23.29
CA ARG A 74 -13.97 -18.60 22.51
C ARG A 74 -14.16 -19.25 21.16
N TYR A 75 -13.09 -19.81 20.58
CA TYR A 75 -13.12 -20.59 19.35
C TYR A 75 -12.65 -22.02 19.58
N SER A 76 -13.38 -22.98 19.00
CA SER A 76 -12.88 -24.33 18.79
C SER A 76 -11.76 -24.33 17.75
N LYS A 77 -10.98 -25.40 17.68
CA LYS A 77 -9.93 -25.58 16.66
C LYS A 77 -10.48 -25.43 15.23
N MET A 78 -11.63 -26.07 14.94
CA MET A 78 -12.32 -25.95 13.64
C MET A 78 -12.80 -24.52 13.36
N SER A 79 -13.32 -23.82 14.37
CA SER A 79 -13.75 -22.44 14.22
C SER A 79 -12.58 -21.51 13.91
N ALA A 80 -11.43 -21.71 14.55
CA ALA A 80 -10.22 -20.92 14.28
C ALA A 80 -9.69 -21.15 12.85
N GLU A 81 -9.66 -22.39 12.36
CA GLU A 81 -9.23 -22.72 11.00
C GLU A 81 -10.16 -22.14 9.93
N SER A 82 -11.48 -22.24 10.12
CA SER A 82 -12.46 -21.62 9.21
C SER A 82 -12.29 -20.10 9.15
N LYS A 83 -12.13 -19.44 10.30
CA LYS A 83 -11.92 -17.99 10.36
C LYS A 83 -10.56 -17.57 9.81
N ARG A 84 -9.51 -18.36 9.99
CA ARG A 84 -8.20 -18.15 9.34
C ARG A 84 -8.34 -18.07 7.82
N SER A 85 -9.06 -19.01 7.22
CA SER A 85 -9.28 -19.04 5.77
C SER A 85 -9.97 -17.76 5.29
N CYS A 86 -11.04 -17.32 5.96
CA CYS A 86 -11.74 -16.09 5.60
C CYS A 86 -10.90 -14.82 5.83
N LEU A 87 -10.16 -14.74 6.94
CA LEU A 87 -9.37 -13.55 7.28
C LEU A 87 -8.15 -13.39 6.38
N ASN A 88 -7.57 -14.51 5.92
CA ASN A 88 -6.44 -14.49 4.99
C ASN A 88 -6.80 -13.93 3.61
N LEU A 89 -8.08 -13.97 3.20
CA LEU A 89 -8.55 -13.33 1.96
C LEU A 89 -8.40 -11.79 1.99
N PHE A 90 -8.29 -11.21 3.18
CA PHE A 90 -8.16 -9.76 3.39
C PHE A 90 -6.79 -9.36 3.96
N ALA A 91 -5.88 -10.33 4.14
CA ALA A 91 -4.60 -10.13 4.81
C ALA A 91 -3.39 -9.99 3.86
N ASP A 92 -3.66 -9.92 2.54
CA ASP A 92 -2.69 -9.71 1.47
C ASP A 92 -2.61 -8.24 1.01
#